data_AF-A0A419XBA5-F1
#
_entry.id   AF-A0A419XBA5-F1
#
_cell.length_a   1.000
_cell.length_b   1.000
_cell.length_c   1.000
_cell.angle_alpha   90.00
_cell.angle_beta   90.00
_cell.angle_gamma   90.00
#
_symmetry.space_group_name_H-M   'P 1'
#
loop_
_entity.id
_entity.type
_entity.pdbx_description
1 polymer ?
#
loop_
_entity_poly.entity_id
_entity_poly.type
_entity_poly.pdbx_seq_one_letter_code
_entity_poly.pdbx_strand_id
1 'polypeptide(L)'
;MTDLSSIAAFLGRPAPVDDADAYEELEGKWGLRLPEDFKDLTLAYGDQSIAGYLTIFGPELYRDGHPESMREALERSRWIPHPILPSAGGMLHWGHTPYSDQLFLVPRPDGRWTVSAWVLTHAEWIDYELTCVEWLRAALAEEVAAEWLPAWEGNFDLD
;
A
#
# COMPACT_ATOMS: atom_id res chain seq x y z
N MET A 1 14.56 -8.43 -5.47
CA MET A 1 14.47 -8.54 -4.01
C MET A 1 14.92 -7.23 -3.41
N THR A 2 13.97 -6.53 -2.83
CA THR A 2 14.06 -5.21 -2.22
C THR A 2 14.70 -5.32 -0.85
N ASP A 3 15.55 -4.36 -0.48
CA ASP A 3 16.13 -4.32 0.85
C ASP A 3 15.11 -3.79 1.87
N LEU A 4 14.63 -4.67 2.75
CA LEU A 4 13.67 -4.36 3.80
C LEU A 4 14.32 -4.07 5.15
N SER A 5 15.65 -4.00 5.23
CA SER A 5 16.37 -3.77 6.49
C SER A 5 15.99 -2.44 7.16
N SER A 6 15.69 -1.42 6.36
CA SER A 6 15.25 -0.11 6.84
C SER A 6 13.84 -0.13 7.46
N ILE A 7 12.95 -0.99 6.96
CA ILE A 7 11.60 -1.20 7.50
C ILE A 7 11.64 -2.11 8.73
N ALA A 8 12.52 -3.11 8.72
CA ALA A 8 12.67 -4.06 9.83
C ALA A 8 13.12 -3.38 11.14
N ALA A 9 13.72 -2.18 11.05
CA ALA A 9 14.02 -1.35 12.21
C ALA A 9 12.76 -0.82 12.93
N PHE A 10 11.61 -0.79 12.25
CA PHE A 10 10.33 -0.33 12.79
C PHE A 10 9.38 -1.48 13.05
N LEU A 11 9.22 -2.40 12.10
CA LEU A 11 8.26 -3.50 12.14
C LEU A 11 8.84 -4.80 12.73
N GLY A 12 10.11 -4.79 13.16
CA GLY A 12 10.79 -6.00 13.57
C GLY A 12 11.18 -6.91 12.41
N ARG A 13 11.56 -8.15 12.72
CA ARG A 13 12.11 -9.07 11.72
C ARG A 13 11.01 -9.58 10.79
N PRO A 14 11.22 -9.57 9.46
CA PRO A 14 10.35 -10.24 8.50
C PRO A 14 10.03 -11.68 8.90
N ALA A 15 8.77 -12.06 8.78
CA ALA A 15 8.27 -13.42 8.91
C ALA A 15 7.60 -13.79 7.59
N PRO A 16 8.36 -14.30 6.61
CA PRO A 16 7.85 -14.52 5.27
C PRO A 16 6.57 -15.37 5.26
N VAL A 17 5.56 -14.90 4.54
CA VAL A 17 4.36 -15.67 4.23
C VAL A 17 4.61 -16.49 2.97
N ASP A 18 4.24 -17.77 3.00
CA ASP A 18 4.39 -18.69 1.87
C ASP A 18 3.23 -18.50 0.89
N ASP A 19 3.18 -17.33 0.24
CA ASP A 19 2.04 -16.87 -0.55
C ASP A 19 2.44 -16.18 -1.86
N ALA A 20 3.62 -16.51 -2.38
CA ALA A 20 4.13 -15.95 -3.65
C ALA A 20 3.17 -16.22 -4.83
N ASP A 21 2.53 -17.39 -4.85
CA ASP A 21 1.57 -17.79 -5.88
C ASP A 21 0.36 -16.84 -5.95
N ALA A 22 -0.02 -16.19 -4.84
CA ALA A 22 -1.14 -15.25 -4.81
C ALA A 22 -0.93 -14.08 -5.77
N TYR A 23 0.29 -13.54 -5.82
CA TYR A 23 0.61 -12.45 -6.73
C TYR A 23 0.77 -12.93 -8.16
N GLU A 24 1.28 -14.13 -8.40
CA GLU A 24 1.36 -14.68 -9.76
C GLU A 24 -0.03 -14.89 -10.38
N GLU A 25 -0.97 -15.43 -9.60
CA GLU A 25 -2.37 -15.58 -10.00
C GLU A 25 -3.03 -14.23 -10.26
N LEU A 26 -2.82 -13.26 -9.36
CA LEU A 26 -3.39 -11.92 -9.47
C LEU A 26 -2.86 -11.16 -10.69
N GLU A 27 -1.54 -11.18 -10.91
CA GLU A 27 -0.86 -10.59 -12.06
C GLU A 27 -1.31 -11.26 -13.36
N GLY A 28 -1.47 -12.59 -13.37
CA GLY A 28 -1.99 -13.35 -14.51
C GLY A 28 -3.44 -13.00 -14.83
N LYS A 29 -4.29 -12.85 -13.80
CA LYS A 29 -5.70 -12.45 -13.93
C LYS A 29 -5.84 -11.03 -14.47
N TRP A 30 -5.01 -10.10 -13.99
CA TRP A 30 -5.07 -8.68 -14.34
C TRP A 30 -4.26 -8.32 -15.59
N GLY A 31 -3.37 -9.21 -16.05
CA GLY A 31 -2.54 -9.00 -17.22
C GLY A 31 -1.47 -7.92 -17.04
N LEU A 32 -0.97 -7.74 -15.81
CA LEU A 32 0.04 -6.72 -15.47
C LEU A 32 1.02 -7.25 -14.43
N ARG A 33 2.10 -6.51 -14.19
CA ARG A 33 3.06 -6.77 -13.11
C ARG A 33 2.91 -5.71 -12.04
N LEU A 34 2.71 -6.15 -10.80
CA LEU A 34 2.69 -5.30 -9.62
C LEU A 34 4.12 -4.94 -9.20
N PRO A 35 4.29 -3.86 -8.42
CA PRO A 35 5.61 -3.39 -7.99
C PRO A 35 6.34 -4.45 -7.17
N GLU A 36 7.62 -4.65 -7.46
CA GLU A 36 8.42 -5.66 -6.78
C GLU A 36 8.64 -5.31 -5.30
N ASP A 37 8.84 -4.03 -4.98
CA ASP A 37 9.01 -3.54 -3.61
C ASP A 37 7.76 -3.77 -2.75
N PHE A 38 6.58 -3.55 -3.34
CA PHE A 38 5.31 -3.83 -2.69
C PHE A 38 5.16 -5.32 -2.39
N LYS A 39 5.41 -6.19 -3.38
CA LYS A 39 5.31 -7.65 -3.20
C LYS A 39 6.32 -8.17 -2.19
N ASP A 40 7.57 -7.69 -2.24
CA ASP A 40 8.59 -8.08 -1.29
C ASP A 40 8.18 -7.70 0.14
N LEU A 41 7.62 -6.49 0.33
CA LEU A 41 7.11 -6.03 1.61
C LEU A 41 5.96 -6.91 2.13
N THR A 42 4.92 -7.11 1.34
CA THR A 42 3.72 -7.85 1.77
C THR A 42 3.93 -9.37 1.83
N LEU A 43 4.89 -9.93 1.09
CA LEU A 43 5.33 -11.32 1.29
C LEU A 43 6.21 -11.47 2.54
N ALA A 44 6.88 -10.41 2.98
CA ALA A 44 7.72 -10.43 4.17
C ALA A 44 6.93 -10.24 5.48
N TYR A 45 5.83 -9.48 5.44
CA TYR A 45 5.04 -9.15 6.62
C TYR A 45 3.57 -9.59 6.52
N GLY A 46 3.07 -10.01 5.37
CA GLY A 46 1.66 -10.33 5.18
C GLY A 46 0.76 -9.09 5.21
N ASP A 47 -0.51 -9.33 5.53
CA ASP A 47 -1.48 -8.28 5.88
C ASP A 47 -1.09 -7.65 7.20
N GLN A 48 -1.04 -6.32 7.26
CA GLN A 48 -0.45 -5.60 8.39
C GLN A 48 -1.32 -4.46 8.88
N SER A 49 -1.33 -4.28 10.20
CA SER A 49 -1.86 -3.08 10.85
C SER A 49 -0.76 -2.44 11.69
N ILE A 50 -0.22 -1.33 11.20
CA ILE A 50 0.87 -0.63 11.89
C ILE A 50 0.26 0.33 12.90
N ALA A 51 0.52 0.06 14.19
CA ALA A 51 0.02 0.84 15.32
C ALA A 51 -1.51 1.01 15.37
N GLY A 52 -2.27 0.12 14.72
CA GLY A 52 -3.71 0.28 14.54
C GLY A 52 -4.11 1.48 13.67
N TYR A 53 -3.16 2.14 13.00
CA TYR A 53 -3.39 3.35 12.21
C TYR A 53 -3.29 3.10 10.71
N LEU A 54 -2.30 2.34 10.26
CA LEU A 54 -2.10 2.09 8.83
C LEU A 54 -2.34 0.61 8.54
N THR A 55 -3.43 0.32 7.84
CA THR A 55 -3.71 -1.02 7.33
C THR A 55 -3.08 -1.18 5.95
N ILE A 56 -2.24 -2.19 5.77
CA ILE A 56 -1.62 -2.59 4.51
C ILE A 56 -2.23 -3.92 4.10
N PHE A 57 -2.72 -4.00 2.86
CA PHE A 57 -3.28 -5.22 2.32
C PHE A 57 -2.17 -6.12 1.80
N GLY A 58 -2.13 -7.34 2.31
CA GLY A 58 -1.23 -8.39 1.92
C GLY A 58 -1.93 -9.46 1.07
N PRO A 59 -1.24 -10.57 0.79
CA PRO A 59 -1.73 -11.63 -0.08
C PRO A 59 -3.09 -12.19 0.32
N GLU A 60 -3.41 -12.27 1.62
CA GLU A 60 -4.67 -12.84 2.11
C GLU A 60 -5.86 -11.98 1.69
N LEU A 61 -5.81 -10.66 1.95
CA LEU A 61 -6.88 -9.75 1.53
C LEU A 61 -7.01 -9.65 0.00
N TYR A 62 -5.91 -9.74 -0.75
CA TYR A 62 -5.96 -9.78 -2.21
C TYR A 62 -6.66 -11.05 -2.72
N ARG A 63 -6.40 -12.21 -2.11
CA ARG A 63 -7.03 -13.48 -2.46
C ARG A 63 -8.54 -13.47 -2.22
N ASP A 64 -8.98 -12.79 -1.15
CA ASP A 64 -10.39 -12.62 -0.83
C ASP A 64 -11.14 -11.64 -1.74
N GLY A 65 -10.43 -11.01 -2.70
CA GLY A 65 -11.01 -10.07 -3.66
C GLY A 65 -11.30 -8.71 -3.08
N HIS A 66 -10.60 -8.32 -2.00
CA HIS A 66 -10.77 -7.01 -1.37
C HIS A 66 -10.66 -5.84 -2.35
N PRO A 67 -9.66 -5.75 -3.25
CA PRO A 67 -9.54 -4.62 -4.17
C PRO A 67 -10.71 -4.53 -5.14
N GLU A 68 -11.15 -5.67 -5.68
CA GLU A 68 -12.30 -5.72 -6.58
C GLU A 68 -13.60 -5.30 -5.87
N SER A 69 -13.76 -5.68 -4.60
CA SER A 69 -14.93 -5.31 -3.79
C SER A 69 -15.00 -3.80 -3.53
N MET A 70 -13.84 -3.15 -3.31
CA MET A 70 -13.75 -1.73 -3.01
C MET A 70 -13.77 -0.85 -4.26
N ARG A 71 -13.40 -1.39 -5.42
CA ARG A 71 -13.30 -0.66 -6.69
C ARG A 71 -14.52 0.19 -6.98
N GLU A 72 -15.73 -0.40 -6.97
CA GLU A 72 -16.94 0.33 -7.35
C GLU A 72 -17.23 1.50 -6.42
N ALA A 73 -16.97 1.36 -5.12
CA ALA A 73 -17.15 2.44 -4.16
C ALA A 73 -16.12 3.56 -4.37
N LEU A 74 -14.86 3.19 -4.61
CA LEU A 74 -13.76 4.13 -4.84
C LEU A 74 -13.94 4.89 -6.16
N GLU A 75 -14.26 4.22 -7.26
CA GLU A 75 -14.45 4.84 -8.59
C GLU A 75 -15.71 5.72 -8.65
N ARG A 76 -16.70 5.52 -7.77
CA ARG A 76 -17.85 6.42 -7.63
C ARG A 76 -17.54 7.71 -6.90
N SER A 77 -16.43 7.76 -6.16
CA SER A 77 -16.00 8.96 -5.46
C SER A 77 -15.42 9.96 -6.46
N ARG A 78 -15.96 11.18 -6.48
CA ARG A 78 -15.41 12.28 -7.29
C ARG A 78 -13.98 12.69 -6.91
N TRP A 79 -13.49 12.19 -5.78
CA TRP A 79 -12.20 12.52 -5.20
C TRP A 79 -11.09 11.55 -5.57
N ILE A 80 -11.45 10.43 -6.20
CA ILE A 80 -10.52 9.42 -6.68
C ILE A 80 -10.38 9.64 -8.19
N PRO A 81 -9.29 10.28 -8.65
CA PRO A 81 -9.21 10.83 -10.01
C PRO A 81 -8.85 9.78 -11.07
N HIS A 82 -8.46 8.57 -10.65
CA HIS A 82 -7.94 7.53 -11.53
C HIS A 82 -8.72 6.23 -11.42
N PRO A 83 -8.75 5.40 -12.48
CA PRO A 83 -9.32 4.05 -12.40
C PRO A 83 -8.61 3.22 -11.33
N ILE A 84 -9.30 2.22 -10.78
CA ILE A 84 -8.72 1.28 -9.81
C ILE A 84 -8.54 -0.08 -10.49
N LEU A 85 -7.46 -0.78 -10.21
CA LEU A 85 -7.25 -2.14 -10.74
C LEU A 85 -8.45 -3.05 -10.45
N PRO A 86 -8.82 -3.94 -11.38
CA PRO A 86 -8.11 -4.29 -12.62
C PRO A 86 -8.43 -3.42 -13.85
N SER A 87 -9.05 -2.24 -13.69
CA SER A 87 -9.28 -1.33 -14.81
C SER A 87 -7.95 -0.93 -15.49
N ALA A 88 -7.94 -0.80 -16.81
CA ALA A 88 -6.73 -0.47 -17.57
C ALA A 88 -6.13 0.88 -17.14
N GLY A 89 -4.81 0.89 -16.89
CA GLY A 89 -4.13 2.07 -16.33
C GLY A 89 -4.52 2.38 -14.89
N GLY A 90 -5.19 1.45 -14.21
CA GLY A 90 -5.66 1.63 -12.85
C GLY A 90 -4.55 1.61 -11.82
N MET A 91 -4.79 2.30 -10.72
CA MET A 91 -3.94 2.25 -9.53
C MET A 91 -4.34 1.09 -8.62
N LEU A 92 -3.37 0.58 -7.88
CA LEU A 92 -3.60 -0.46 -6.87
C LEU A 92 -4.06 0.21 -5.58
N HIS A 93 -5.25 -0.14 -5.08
CA HIS A 93 -5.62 0.16 -3.70
C HIS A 93 -4.91 -0.83 -2.76
N TRP A 94 -4.06 -0.31 -1.87
CA TRP A 94 -3.13 -1.14 -1.07
C TRP A 94 -3.18 -0.90 0.43
N GLY A 95 -3.93 0.10 0.88
CA GLY A 95 -4.10 0.35 2.30
C GLY A 95 -5.11 1.43 2.60
N HIS A 96 -5.45 1.53 3.88
CA HIS A 96 -6.29 2.60 4.40
C HIS A 96 -5.89 2.98 5.83
N THR A 97 -6.43 4.10 6.30
CA THR A 97 -6.43 4.46 7.73
C THR A 97 -7.82 4.24 8.36
N PRO A 98 -7.94 4.16 9.70
CA PRO A 98 -9.23 4.17 10.40
C PRO A 98 -10.11 5.39 10.07
N TYR A 99 -9.51 6.48 9.62
CA TYR A 99 -10.22 7.70 9.21
C TYR A 99 -10.71 7.66 7.76
N SER A 100 -10.66 6.48 7.13
CA SER A 100 -11.05 6.26 5.75
C SER A 100 -10.19 7.00 4.72
N ASP A 101 -8.96 7.37 5.08
CA ASP A 101 -7.96 7.76 4.09
C ASP A 101 -7.59 6.52 3.26
N GLN A 102 -7.39 6.70 1.96
CA GLN A 102 -7.16 5.59 1.03
C GLN A 102 -5.78 5.73 0.40
N LEU A 103 -5.00 4.64 0.39
CA LEU A 103 -3.65 4.60 -0.17
C LEU A 103 -3.62 3.83 -1.49
N PHE A 104 -2.93 4.40 -2.46
CA PHE A 104 -2.83 3.89 -3.83
C PHE A 104 -1.37 3.76 -4.27
N LEU A 105 -1.08 2.74 -5.08
CA LEU A 105 0.13 2.70 -5.90
C LEU A 105 -0.26 3.05 -7.34
N VAL A 106 0.30 4.13 -7.86
CA VAL A 106 -0.03 4.67 -9.17
C VAL A 106 1.09 4.33 -10.16
N PRO A 107 0.79 3.66 -11.29
CA PRO A 107 1.79 3.36 -12.31
C PRO A 107 2.30 4.65 -12.98
N ARG A 108 3.61 4.76 -13.17
CA ARG A 108 4.28 5.89 -13.80
C ARG A 108 4.82 5.53 -15.19
N PRO A 109 5.02 6.51 -16.09
CA PRO A 109 5.51 6.26 -17.45
C PRO A 109 6.90 5.62 -17.52
N ASP A 110 7.72 5.81 -16.50
CA ASP A 110 9.06 5.22 -16.37
C ASP A 110 9.04 3.76 -15.87
N GLY A 111 7.85 3.21 -15.62
CA GLY A 111 7.63 1.86 -15.12
C GLY A 111 7.65 1.74 -13.58
N ARG A 112 7.98 2.81 -12.86
CA ARG A 112 7.85 2.83 -11.39
C ARG A 112 6.39 2.92 -10.98
N TRP A 113 6.10 2.54 -9.75
CA TRP A 113 4.83 2.82 -9.12
C TRP A 113 5.10 3.63 -7.87
N THR A 114 4.31 4.67 -7.64
CA THR A 114 4.50 5.57 -6.51
C THR A 114 3.26 5.70 -5.67
N VAL A 115 3.42 6.09 -4.40
CA VAL A 115 2.31 6.26 -3.49
C VAL A 115 1.52 7.52 -3.80
N SER A 116 0.19 7.38 -3.79
CA SER A 116 -0.74 8.50 -3.67
C SER A 116 -1.73 8.22 -2.55
N ALA A 117 -2.23 9.26 -1.89
CA ALA A 117 -3.20 9.15 -0.81
C ALA A 117 -4.38 10.09 -1.06
N TRP A 118 -5.59 9.58 -0.89
CA TRP A 118 -6.77 10.43 -0.65
C TRP A 118 -6.95 10.60 0.85
N VAL A 119 -6.75 11.82 1.33
CA VAL A 119 -6.86 12.19 2.75
C VAL A 119 -8.22 12.82 2.99
N LEU A 120 -9.11 12.10 3.66
CA LEU A 120 -10.51 12.49 3.82
C LEU A 120 -10.65 13.76 4.67
N THR A 121 -9.88 13.86 5.75
CA THR A 121 -9.91 14.98 6.69
C THR A 121 -9.51 16.30 6.04
N HIS A 122 -8.58 16.25 5.07
CA HIS A 122 -8.12 17.41 4.31
C HIS A 122 -8.91 17.61 3.02
N ALA A 123 -9.70 16.61 2.62
CA ALA A 123 -10.33 16.52 1.31
C ALA A 123 -9.32 16.74 0.17
N GLU A 124 -8.14 16.11 0.29
CA GLU A 124 -7.00 16.32 -0.60
C GLU A 124 -6.46 15.02 -1.17
N TRP A 125 -6.09 15.07 -2.45
CA TRP A 125 -5.29 14.04 -3.10
C TRP A 125 -3.82 14.43 -3.05
N ILE A 126 -2.98 13.58 -2.46
CA ILE A 126 -1.55 13.83 -2.30
C ILE A 126 -0.78 12.79 -3.10
N ASP A 127 0.08 13.26 -4.00
CA ASP A 127 1.02 12.41 -4.73
C ASP A 127 2.40 12.46 -4.05
N TYR A 128 2.99 11.29 -3.82
CA TYR A 128 4.36 11.15 -3.36
C TYR A 128 5.20 10.58 -4.50
N GLU A 129 6.38 11.16 -4.74
CA GLU A 129 7.37 10.63 -5.70
C GLU A 129 8.22 9.51 -5.08
N LEU A 130 7.60 8.65 -4.28
CA LEU A 130 8.21 7.56 -3.53
C LEU A 130 7.52 6.24 -3.87
N THR A 131 8.30 5.17 -3.98
CA THR A 131 7.79 3.79 -4.07
C THR A 131 7.14 3.35 -2.74
N CYS A 132 6.54 2.16 -2.69
CA CYS A 132 5.81 1.70 -1.51
C CYS A 132 6.75 1.59 -0.30
N VAL A 133 7.90 0.93 -0.47
CA VAL A 133 8.88 0.73 0.60
C VAL A 133 9.53 2.05 1.02
N GLU A 134 9.87 2.92 0.06
CA GLU A 134 10.44 4.24 0.34
C GLU A 134 9.47 5.12 1.13
N TRP A 135 8.20 5.15 0.71
CA TRP A 135 7.16 5.92 1.38
C TRP A 135 6.90 5.39 2.78
N LEU A 136 6.75 4.07 2.94
CA LEU A 136 6.47 3.49 4.26
C LEU A 136 7.61 3.78 5.24
N ARG A 137 8.86 3.59 4.82
CA ARG A 137 10.03 3.93 5.64
C ARG A 137 10.03 5.42 6.01
N ALA A 138 9.83 6.31 5.05
CA ALA A 138 9.82 7.74 5.31
C ALA A 138 8.63 8.18 6.17
N ALA A 139 7.47 7.54 6.04
CA ALA A 139 6.31 7.74 6.88
C ALA A 139 6.60 7.36 8.33
N LEU A 140 7.13 6.15 8.57
CA LEU A 140 7.47 5.65 9.92
C LEU A 140 8.62 6.42 10.58
N ALA A 141 9.53 6.97 9.78
CA ALA A 141 10.61 7.82 10.25
C ALA A 141 10.20 9.29 10.45
N GLU A 142 8.92 9.65 10.21
CA GLU A 142 8.42 11.03 10.23
C GLU A 142 9.18 11.98 9.28
N GLU A 143 9.77 11.43 8.21
CA GLU A 143 10.49 12.17 7.17
C GLU A 143 9.57 12.69 6.06
N VAL A 144 8.40 12.06 5.90
CA VAL A 144 7.32 12.63 5.08
C VAL A 144 6.60 13.67 5.92
N ALA A 145 6.61 14.92 5.47
CA ALA A 145 5.80 15.99 6.05
C ALA A 145 4.31 15.78 5.74
N ALA A 146 3.71 14.78 6.38
CA ALA A 146 2.32 14.40 6.26
C ALA A 146 1.60 14.80 7.55
N GLU A 147 0.94 15.95 7.55
CA GLU A 147 0.14 16.43 8.70
C GLU A 147 -1.01 15.48 9.07
N TRP A 148 -1.33 14.52 8.21
CA TRP A 148 -2.40 13.53 8.38
C TRP A 148 -1.92 12.17 8.91
N LEU A 149 -0.61 11.96 9.06
CA LEU A 149 -0.06 10.77 9.71
C LEU A 149 0.17 11.04 11.20
N PRO A 150 0.06 10.02 12.08
CA PRO A 150 0.37 10.19 13.49
C PRO A 150 1.87 10.35 13.68
N ALA A 151 2.26 10.93 14.81
CA ALA A 151 3.61 10.73 15.33
C ALA A 151 3.74 9.26 15.78
N TRP A 152 4.83 8.61 15.40
CA TRP A 152 5.04 7.19 15.65
C TRP A 152 5.87 7.02 16.92
N GLU A 153 5.21 6.75 18.05
CA GLU A 153 5.93 6.47 19.30
C GLU A 153 6.44 5.02 19.35
N GLY A 154 7.68 4.78 18.87
CA GLY A 154 8.47 3.59 19.20
C GLY A 154 8.24 2.32 18.35
N ASN A 155 9.04 1.29 18.66
CA ASN A 155 9.15 0.02 17.94
C ASN A 155 7.81 -0.74 17.95
N PHE A 156 7.27 -1.09 16.77
CA PHE A 156 5.98 -1.75 16.66
C PHE A 156 6.16 -3.25 16.94
N ASP A 157 5.64 -3.72 18.07
CA ASP A 157 5.46 -5.16 18.27
C ASP A 157 4.34 -5.62 17.34
N LEU A 158 4.66 -6.53 16.41
CA LEU A 158 3.66 -7.19 15.59
C LEU A 158 2.94 -8.23 16.48
N ASP A 159 1.63 -8.10 16.63
CA ASP A 159 0.77 -9.06 17.33
C ASP A 159 0.69 -10.42 16.59
#